data_AF-A0A093V242-F1
#
_entry.id   AF-A0A093V242-F1
#
_cell.length_a   1.000
_cell.length_b   1.000
_cell.length_c   1.000
_cell.angle_alpha   90.00
_cell.angle_beta   90.00
_cell.angle_gamma   90.00
#
_symmetry.space_group_name_H-M   'P 1'
#
loop_
_entity.id
_entity.type
_entity.pdbx_description
1 polymer ?
#
loop_
_entity_poly.entity_id
_entity_poly.type
_entity_poly.pdbx_seq_one_letter_code
_entity_poly.pdbx_strand_id
1 'polypeptide(L)'
;MAKVIPGKSSAQIPDMNGNLHTEPGNEGVVVLFLGFKSNHPLRMLAPGFKETASHFMAMLKSLDNPKGREEYGFLGVSSYIGSQGNTSNEVMTVSYWRNTEGLHAFAESPVHREGWDWWNKTVQQHPHMVIFHEIYKAERKAYENIYVNSQPTLIGGIAFPVKSDEKEEQQWVNPLVEANRGVLATSKGRLGLRGSHK
;
A
#
# COMPACT_ATOMS: atom_id res chain seq x y z
N MET A 1 18.30 0.32 5.11
CA MET A 1 17.63 -0.61 4.17
C MET A 1 17.02 -1.75 4.98
N ALA A 2 15.82 -2.21 4.61
CA ALA A 2 15.19 -3.34 5.30
C ALA A 2 16.00 -4.63 5.06
N LYS A 3 16.13 -5.47 6.10
CA LYS A 3 16.89 -6.73 6.02
C LYS A 3 16.06 -7.79 5.29
N VAL A 4 16.75 -8.68 4.57
CA VAL A 4 16.14 -9.89 4.00
C VAL A 4 15.70 -10.81 5.14
N ILE A 5 14.46 -11.32 5.06
CA ILE A 5 13.94 -12.33 5.96
C ILE A 5 14.10 -13.70 5.28
N PRO A 6 14.95 -14.59 5.81
CA PRO A 6 15.16 -15.91 5.23
C PRO A 6 13.95 -16.83 5.45
N GLY A 7 13.75 -17.77 4.53
CA GLY A 7 12.65 -18.73 4.57
C GLY A 7 11.33 -18.15 4.04
N LYS A 8 10.26 -18.93 4.19
CA LYS A 8 8.91 -18.57 3.72
C LYS A 8 8.14 -17.82 4.79
N SER A 9 7.56 -16.68 4.42
CA SER A 9 6.66 -15.88 5.27
C SER A 9 5.40 -15.48 4.54
N SER A 10 4.39 -15.08 5.31
CA SER A 10 3.12 -14.53 4.82
C SER A 10 2.70 -13.37 5.71
N ALA A 11 2.12 -12.33 5.14
CA ALA A 11 1.53 -11.22 5.84
C ALA A 11 0.10 -11.56 6.27
N GLN A 12 -0.17 -11.47 7.56
CA GLN A 12 -1.51 -11.55 8.15
C GLN A 12 -1.87 -10.18 8.73
N ILE A 13 -3.02 -9.66 8.30
CA ILE A 13 -3.46 -8.32 8.70
C ILE A 13 -4.07 -8.44 10.11
N PRO A 14 -3.58 -7.68 11.12
CA PRO A 14 -4.15 -7.66 12.45
C PRO A 14 -5.49 -6.91 12.47
N ASP A 15 -6.29 -7.09 13.52
CA ASP A 15 -7.51 -6.32 13.76
C ASP A 15 -7.25 -4.81 14.00
N MET A 16 -8.29 -4.05 14.31
CA MET A 16 -8.18 -2.60 14.60
C MET A 16 -7.38 -2.26 15.85
N ASN A 17 -7.16 -3.23 16.75
CA ASN A 17 -6.38 -3.06 17.97
C ASN A 17 -4.91 -3.48 17.78
N GLY A 18 -4.58 -4.08 16.62
CA GLY A 18 -3.24 -4.58 16.33
C GLY A 18 -3.04 -6.05 16.71
N ASN A 19 -4.10 -6.78 17.07
CA ASN A 19 -4.00 -8.19 17.39
C ASN A 19 -4.06 -9.05 16.12
N LEU A 20 -3.14 -10.00 15.99
CA LEU A 20 -3.20 -11.00 14.93
C LEU A 20 -4.32 -12.01 15.22
N HIS A 21 -5.09 -12.33 14.17
CA HIS A 21 -6.13 -13.36 14.23
C HIS A 21 -5.54 -14.75 14.38
N THR A 22 -6.28 -15.63 15.07
CA THR A 22 -5.95 -17.06 15.13
C THR A 22 -6.20 -17.76 13.79
N GLU A 23 -7.21 -17.33 13.03
CA GLU A 23 -7.48 -17.78 11.67
C GLU A 23 -6.86 -16.84 10.62
N PRO A 24 -6.16 -17.38 9.61
CA PRO A 24 -5.65 -16.59 8.50
C PRO A 24 -6.75 -15.94 7.66
N GLY A 25 -6.45 -14.77 7.09
CA GLY A 25 -7.34 -14.08 6.14
C GLY A 25 -8.64 -13.55 6.75
N ASN A 26 -8.66 -13.25 8.06
CA ASN A 26 -9.85 -12.78 8.77
C ASN A 26 -10.21 -11.31 8.47
N GLU A 27 -9.24 -10.50 8.10
CA GLU A 27 -9.45 -9.11 7.68
C GLU A 27 -9.62 -9.01 6.17
N GLY A 28 -10.29 -7.97 5.69
CA GLY A 28 -10.26 -7.57 4.28
C GLY A 28 -9.08 -6.62 4.00
N VAL A 29 -8.83 -6.34 2.73
CA VAL A 29 -7.85 -5.32 2.33
C VAL A 29 -8.28 -4.62 1.05
N VAL A 30 -8.01 -3.32 1.01
CA VAL A 30 -8.16 -2.50 -0.20
C VAL A 30 -6.77 -2.17 -0.73
N VAL A 31 -6.60 -2.30 -2.04
CA VAL A 31 -5.34 -2.07 -2.75
C VAL A 31 -5.55 -0.97 -3.77
N LEU A 32 -4.70 0.05 -3.72
CA LEU A 32 -4.66 1.13 -4.70
C LEU A 32 -3.35 1.08 -5.46
N PHE A 33 -3.45 0.90 -6.77
CA PHE A 33 -2.38 1.17 -7.72
C PHE A 33 -2.53 2.63 -8.12
N LEU A 34 -1.48 3.43 -7.95
CA LEU A 34 -1.46 4.84 -8.35
C LEU A 34 -0.12 5.11 -8.99
N GLY A 35 -0.14 5.65 -10.20
CA GLY A 35 1.09 5.96 -10.92
C GLY A 35 1.00 7.22 -11.75
N PHE A 36 2.18 7.74 -12.07
CA PHE A 36 2.35 8.85 -12.98
C PHE A 36 3.58 8.66 -13.85
N LYS A 37 3.55 9.25 -15.05
CA LYS A 37 4.69 9.25 -15.98
C LYS A 37 4.67 10.44 -16.91
N SER A 38 5.70 10.51 -17.75
CA SER A 38 5.76 11.42 -18.89
C SER A 38 6.09 10.65 -20.16
N ASN A 39 5.28 10.85 -21.20
CA ASN A 39 5.52 10.34 -22.55
C ASN A 39 6.50 11.23 -23.35
N HIS A 40 7.00 12.31 -22.74
CA HIS A 40 7.93 13.24 -23.40
C HIS A 40 9.34 12.63 -23.52
N PRO A 41 10.11 12.91 -24.59
CA PRO A 41 11.48 12.41 -24.76
C PRO A 41 12.44 12.78 -23.62
N LEU A 42 12.19 13.92 -22.95
CA LEU A 42 12.94 14.37 -21.77
C LEU A 42 12.58 13.62 -20.47
N ARG A 43 11.61 12.70 -20.50
CA ARG A 43 11.24 11.84 -19.37
C ARG A 43 10.92 12.66 -18.11
N MET A 44 11.67 12.44 -17.03
CA MET A 44 11.50 13.14 -15.74
C MET A 44 11.92 14.62 -15.78
N LEU A 45 12.63 15.05 -16.83
CA LEU A 45 13.00 16.46 -17.04
C LEU A 45 11.94 17.22 -17.85
N ALA A 46 10.85 16.57 -18.24
CA ALA A 46 9.76 17.21 -18.97
C ALA A 46 9.02 18.22 -18.09
N PRO A 47 8.50 19.32 -18.67
CA PRO A 47 7.65 20.27 -17.95
C PRO A 47 6.48 19.56 -17.25
N GLY A 48 6.18 19.93 -16.00
CA GLY A 48 5.09 19.35 -15.21
C GLY A 48 5.43 18.08 -14.43
N PHE A 49 6.53 17.39 -14.74
CA PHE A 49 6.89 16.14 -14.04
C PHE A 49 7.29 16.41 -12.58
N LYS A 50 8.09 17.46 -12.35
CA LYS A 50 8.55 17.85 -11.01
C LYS A 50 7.38 18.26 -10.11
N GLU A 51 6.44 19.02 -10.66
CA GLU A 51 5.26 19.50 -9.96
C GLU A 51 4.32 18.33 -9.63
N THR A 52 4.09 17.43 -10.59
CA THR A 52 3.31 16.19 -10.38
C THR A 52 3.94 15.34 -9.27
N ALA A 53 5.26 15.12 -9.32
CA ALA A 53 5.98 14.38 -8.29
C ALA A 53 5.90 15.08 -6.92
N SER A 54 5.96 16.41 -6.88
CA SER A 54 5.83 17.18 -5.63
C SER A 54 4.46 16.97 -4.96
N HIS A 55 3.37 17.08 -5.73
CA HIS A 55 2.02 16.83 -5.21
C HIS A 55 1.85 15.39 -4.74
N PHE A 56 2.32 14.43 -5.53
CA PHE A 56 2.29 13.02 -5.17
C PHE A 56 3.04 12.73 -3.85
N MET A 57 4.24 13.31 -3.67
CA MET A 57 5.01 13.14 -2.44
C MET A 57 4.36 13.84 -1.23
N ALA A 58 3.68 14.98 -1.44
CA ALA A 58 2.93 15.64 -0.39
C ALA A 58 1.76 14.78 0.11
N MET A 59 1.03 14.14 -0.82
CA MET A 59 -0.02 13.18 -0.50
C MET A 59 0.54 12.00 0.31
N LEU A 60 1.61 11.35 -0.16
CA LEU A 60 2.23 10.25 0.58
C LEU A 60 2.69 10.67 1.97
N LYS A 61 3.29 11.86 2.13
CA LYS A 61 3.72 12.37 3.45
C LYS A 61 2.54 12.61 4.40
N SER A 62 1.41 13.08 3.87
CA SER A 62 0.19 13.31 4.67
C SER A 62 -0.47 12.01 5.13
N LEU A 63 -0.29 10.92 4.37
CA LEU A 63 -0.72 9.57 4.74
C LEU A 63 0.26 8.88 5.68
N ASP A 64 1.56 8.95 5.39
CA ASP A 64 2.59 8.14 6.04
C ASP A 64 3.09 8.75 7.34
N ASN A 65 2.15 9.07 8.23
CA ASN A 65 2.38 9.49 9.60
C ASN A 65 1.27 8.89 10.50
N PRO A 66 1.48 8.81 11.83
CA PRO A 66 0.50 8.30 12.78
C PRO A 66 -0.95 8.75 12.54
N LYS A 67 -1.16 10.07 12.40
CA LYS A 67 -2.48 10.67 12.26
C LYS A 67 -3.13 10.29 10.93
N GLY A 68 -2.42 10.43 9.82
CA GLY A 68 -2.94 10.09 8.49
C GLY A 68 -3.26 8.60 8.35
N ARG A 69 -2.40 7.73 8.91
CA ARG A 69 -2.63 6.29 8.95
C ARG A 69 -3.89 5.92 9.73
N GLU A 70 -4.11 6.52 10.89
CA GLU A 70 -5.31 6.29 11.70
C GLU A 70 -6.57 6.88 11.06
N GLU A 71 -6.52 8.13 10.60
CA GLU A 71 -7.66 8.87 10.04
C GLU A 71 -8.21 8.20 8.78
N TYR A 72 -7.34 7.77 7.86
CA TYR A 72 -7.74 7.23 6.58
C TYR A 72 -7.61 5.70 6.47
N GLY A 73 -7.16 5.02 7.54
CA GLY A 73 -6.92 3.58 7.52
C GLY A 73 -5.82 3.14 6.55
N PHE A 74 -4.83 4.00 6.29
CA PHE A 74 -3.69 3.70 5.44
C PHE A 74 -2.70 2.77 6.16
N LEU A 75 -2.33 1.67 5.51
CA LEU A 75 -1.48 0.62 6.09
C LEU A 75 -0.02 0.77 5.66
N GLY A 76 0.19 1.23 4.44
CA GLY A 76 1.52 1.44 3.88
C GLY A 76 1.52 1.38 2.35
N VAL A 77 2.69 1.63 1.79
CA VAL A 77 2.90 1.74 0.35
C VAL A 77 4.24 1.13 -0.06
N SER A 78 4.30 0.57 -1.25
CA SER A 78 5.54 0.20 -1.95
C SER A 78 5.62 0.94 -3.27
N SER A 79 6.82 1.36 -3.66
CA SER A 79 7.07 2.12 -4.90
C SER A 79 7.90 1.31 -5.88
N TYR A 80 7.56 1.43 -7.17
CA TYR A 80 8.19 0.74 -8.28
C TYR A 80 8.42 1.72 -9.43
N ILE A 81 9.49 1.47 -10.20
CA ILE A 81 9.71 2.15 -11.48
C ILE A 81 9.28 1.20 -12.59
N GLY A 82 8.28 1.62 -13.36
CA GLY A 82 7.79 0.90 -14.52
C GLY A 82 8.77 1.03 -15.69
N SER A 83 9.11 -0.12 -16.29
CA SER A 83 9.92 -0.20 -17.50
C SER A 83 9.07 -0.18 -18.79
N GLN A 84 7.75 -0.18 -18.66
CA GLN A 84 6.83 -0.23 -19.79
C GLN A 84 6.80 1.10 -20.56
N GLY A 85 6.82 1.02 -21.89
CA GLY A 85 6.84 2.17 -22.79
C GLY A 85 8.24 2.77 -23.04
N ASN A 86 8.34 3.62 -24.07
CA ASN A 86 9.62 4.09 -24.61
C ASN A 86 10.41 5.03 -23.68
N THR A 87 9.77 5.63 -22.67
CA THR A 87 10.38 6.57 -21.74
C THR A 87 10.83 5.93 -20.42
N SER A 88 10.29 4.76 -20.06
CA SER A 88 10.64 3.94 -18.87
C SER A 88 10.85 4.77 -17.58
N ASN A 89 9.97 5.76 -17.36
CA ASN A 89 10.03 6.71 -16.24
C ASN A 89 8.76 6.71 -15.40
N GLU A 90 7.98 5.64 -15.47
CA GLU A 90 6.73 5.51 -14.74
C GLU A 90 7.03 5.25 -13.27
N VAL A 91 6.50 6.09 -12.40
CA VAL A 91 6.52 5.84 -10.96
C VAL A 91 5.15 5.26 -10.62
N MET A 92 5.14 4.03 -10.09
CA MET A 92 3.93 3.37 -9.63
C MET A 92 4.07 3.07 -8.14
N THR A 93 2.98 3.30 -7.41
CA THR A 93 2.84 2.85 -6.03
C THR A 93 1.73 1.83 -5.90
N VAL A 94 1.95 0.86 -5.01
CA VAL A 94 0.93 -0.06 -4.54
C VAL A 94 0.73 0.23 -3.06
N SER A 95 -0.44 0.75 -2.72
CA SER A 95 -0.81 1.11 -1.36
C SER A 95 -1.92 0.22 -0.82
N TYR A 96 -1.90 0.00 0.48
CA TYR A 96 -2.84 -0.88 1.18
C TYR A 96 -3.63 -0.09 2.21
N TRP A 97 -4.92 -0.39 2.28
CA TRP A 97 -5.90 0.35 3.08
C TRP A 97 -6.83 -0.63 3.80
N ARG A 98 -7.32 -0.21 4.96
CA ARG A 98 -8.30 -0.99 5.75
C ARG A 98 -9.61 -1.18 5.00
N ASN A 99 -10.10 -0.13 4.35
CA ASN A 99 -11.40 -0.11 3.71
C ASN A 99 -11.47 0.97 2.62
N THR A 100 -12.56 0.95 1.85
CA THR A 100 -12.79 1.86 0.73
C THR A 100 -13.17 3.26 1.20
N GLU A 101 -13.82 3.36 2.36
CA GLU A 101 -14.33 4.61 2.92
C GLU A 101 -13.18 5.53 3.32
N GLY A 102 -12.16 5.02 4.00
CA GLY A 102 -10.98 5.79 4.38
C GLY A 102 -10.15 6.24 3.17
N LEU A 103 -10.05 5.38 2.14
CA LEU A 103 -9.42 5.75 0.87
C LEU A 103 -10.17 6.89 0.18
N HIS A 104 -11.50 6.82 0.10
CA HIS A 104 -12.32 7.89 -0.50
C HIS A 104 -12.27 9.18 0.33
N ALA A 105 -12.31 9.09 1.66
CA ALA A 105 -12.13 10.24 2.54
C ALA A 105 -10.78 10.93 2.30
N PHE A 106 -9.71 10.16 2.07
CA PHE A 106 -8.42 10.72 1.69
C PHE A 106 -8.45 11.40 0.32
N ALA A 107 -9.13 10.82 -0.67
CA ALA A 107 -9.30 11.43 -2.00
C ALA A 107 -10.08 12.76 -1.97
N GLU A 108 -10.86 13.00 -0.93
CA GLU A 108 -11.57 14.25 -0.67
C GLU A 108 -10.79 15.23 0.23
N SER A 109 -9.66 14.79 0.80
CA SER A 109 -8.87 15.60 1.72
C SER A 109 -8.25 16.85 1.05
N PRO A 110 -7.97 17.92 1.81
CA PRO A 110 -7.41 19.15 1.24
C PRO A 110 -6.12 18.95 0.44
N VAL A 111 -5.22 18.08 0.89
CA VAL A 111 -3.93 17.82 0.22
C VAL A 111 -4.12 17.09 -1.12
N HIS A 112 -5.08 16.17 -1.20
CA HIS A 112 -5.41 15.52 -2.47
C HIS A 112 -6.08 16.52 -3.42
N ARG A 113 -7.05 17.31 -2.92
CA ARG A 113 -7.76 18.33 -3.69
C ARG A 113 -6.81 19.38 -4.28
N GLU A 114 -5.82 19.83 -3.51
CA GLU A 114 -4.79 20.77 -4.00
C GLU A 114 -4.07 20.23 -5.25
N GLY A 115 -3.60 18.97 -5.20
CA GLY A 115 -2.94 18.34 -6.34
C GLY A 115 -3.88 18.10 -7.52
N TRP A 116 -5.13 17.71 -7.25
CA TRP A 116 -6.14 17.46 -8.28
C TRP A 116 -6.57 18.74 -9.00
N ASP A 117 -6.77 19.82 -8.26
CA ASP A 117 -7.14 21.12 -8.82
C ASP A 117 -5.97 21.71 -9.63
N TRP A 118 -4.72 21.55 -9.17
CA TRP A 118 -3.53 21.89 -9.95
C TRP A 118 -3.44 21.09 -11.25
N TRP A 119 -3.65 19.76 -11.19
CA TRP A 119 -3.62 18.89 -12.36
C TRP A 119 -4.64 19.35 -13.41
N ASN A 120 -5.90 19.52 -13.01
CA ASN A 120 -6.96 19.93 -13.94
C ASN A 120 -6.72 21.31 -14.57
N LYS A 121 -6.11 22.23 -13.82
CA LYS A 121 -5.75 23.56 -14.33
C LYS A 121 -4.61 23.52 -15.34
N THR A 122 -3.69 22.57 -15.23
CA THR A 122 -2.42 22.57 -15.99
C THR A 122 -2.31 21.48 -17.05
N VAL A 123 -3.14 20.43 -17.01
CA VAL A 123 -3.03 19.25 -17.88
C VAL A 123 -3.03 19.60 -19.38
N GLN A 124 -3.79 20.61 -19.81
CA GLN A 124 -3.80 21.05 -21.21
C GLN A 124 -2.45 21.61 -21.68
N GLN A 125 -1.66 22.18 -20.76
CA GLN A 125 -0.31 22.67 -21.04
C GLN A 125 0.71 21.52 -21.03
N HIS A 126 0.36 20.36 -20.48
CA HIS A 126 1.26 19.24 -20.23
C HIS A 126 0.68 17.92 -20.80
N PRO A 127 0.37 17.85 -22.12
CA PRO A 127 -0.33 16.70 -22.72
C PRO A 127 0.49 15.40 -22.70
N HIS A 128 1.79 15.48 -22.41
CA HIS A 128 2.67 14.33 -22.23
C HIS A 128 2.62 13.73 -20.83
N MET A 129 2.03 14.42 -19.85
CA MET A 129 1.91 13.92 -18.49
C MET A 129 0.75 12.93 -18.40
N VAL A 130 0.98 11.86 -17.64
CA VAL A 130 0.02 10.78 -17.43
C VAL A 130 -0.09 10.52 -15.94
N ILE A 131 -1.32 10.33 -15.48
CA ILE A 131 -1.66 9.73 -14.18
C ILE A 131 -2.63 8.58 -14.43
N PHE A 132 -2.59 7.57 -13.58
CA PHE A 132 -3.55 6.48 -13.58
C PHE A 132 -3.75 5.95 -12.17
N HIS A 133 -4.91 5.35 -11.92
CA HIS A 133 -5.13 4.59 -10.70
C HIS A 133 -6.07 3.39 -10.91
N GLU A 134 -5.95 2.39 -10.06
CA GLU A 134 -6.85 1.25 -9.98
C GLU A 134 -7.08 0.90 -8.51
N ILE A 135 -8.35 0.63 -8.15
CA ILE A 135 -8.74 0.25 -6.79
C ILE A 135 -9.32 -1.17 -6.83
N TYR A 136 -8.79 -2.03 -5.99
CA TYR A 136 -9.28 -3.39 -5.78
C TYR A 136 -9.62 -3.61 -4.31
N LYS A 137 -10.69 -4.34 -4.04
CA LYS A 137 -11.05 -4.80 -2.70
C LYS A 137 -11.02 -6.32 -2.68
N ALA A 138 -10.23 -6.87 -1.76
CA ALA A 138 -10.32 -8.28 -1.41
C ALA A 138 -11.06 -8.40 -0.08
N GLU A 139 -12.19 -9.09 -0.10
CA GLU A 139 -12.89 -9.46 1.12
C GLU A 139 -12.06 -10.45 1.95
N ARG A 140 -12.49 -10.69 3.20
CA ARG A 140 -11.93 -11.75 4.04
C ARG A 140 -11.82 -13.07 3.28
N LYS A 141 -10.72 -13.80 3.48
CA LYS A 141 -10.44 -15.09 2.85
C LYS A 141 -10.35 -15.05 1.30
N ALA A 142 -10.26 -13.86 0.70
CA ALA A 142 -10.16 -13.67 -0.76
C ALA A 142 -8.79 -13.15 -1.23
N TYR A 143 -7.78 -13.13 -0.35
CA TYR A 143 -6.40 -12.80 -0.71
C TYR A 143 -5.41 -13.71 0.01
N GLU A 144 -4.27 -13.94 -0.62
CA GLU A 144 -3.12 -14.60 -0.01
C GLU A 144 -1.83 -13.99 -0.54
N ASN A 145 -0.75 -14.18 0.20
CA ASN A 145 0.56 -13.68 -0.17
C ASN A 145 1.65 -14.63 0.38
N ILE A 146 2.79 -14.66 -0.30
CA ILE A 146 3.94 -15.47 0.06
C ILE A 146 5.21 -14.71 -0.27
N TYR A 147 6.17 -14.74 0.65
CA TYR A 147 7.50 -14.19 0.48
C TYR A 147 8.51 -15.28 0.81
N VAL A 148 9.57 -15.39 0.02
CA VAL A 148 10.66 -16.35 0.25
C VAL A 148 11.98 -15.63 0.11
N ASN A 149 12.80 -15.60 1.18
CA ASN A 149 14.09 -14.91 1.18
C ASN A 149 13.97 -13.45 0.70
N SER A 150 12.93 -12.74 1.17
CA SER A 150 12.56 -11.41 0.67
C SER A 150 12.82 -10.35 1.72
N GLN A 151 13.14 -9.13 1.27
CA GLN A 151 12.90 -7.95 2.10
C GLN A 151 11.38 -7.73 2.24
N PRO A 152 10.90 -7.17 3.36
CA PRO A 152 9.52 -6.71 3.46
C PRO A 152 9.16 -5.78 2.29
N THR A 153 8.12 -6.14 1.55
CA THR A 153 7.62 -5.40 0.38
C THR A 153 6.12 -5.64 0.25
N LEU A 154 5.42 -4.81 -0.53
CA LEU A 154 3.98 -4.92 -0.72
C LEU A 154 3.27 -4.99 0.64
N ILE A 155 2.25 -5.83 0.77
CA ILE A 155 1.51 -6.06 2.02
C ILE A 155 2.41 -6.62 3.15
N GLY A 156 3.58 -7.20 2.85
CA GLY A 156 4.55 -7.65 3.85
C GLY A 156 5.42 -6.54 4.41
N GLY A 157 5.48 -5.38 3.73
CA GLY A 157 6.25 -4.20 4.14
C GLY A 157 5.43 -3.14 4.88
N ILE A 158 4.12 -3.35 5.03
CA ILE A 158 3.25 -2.42 5.77
C ILE A 158 3.46 -2.58 7.28
N ALA A 159 2.96 -1.61 8.04
CA ALA A 159 3.02 -1.64 9.50
C ALA A 159 1.70 -1.18 10.10
N PHE A 160 1.30 -1.80 11.21
CA PHE A 160 0.03 -1.52 11.88
C PHE A 160 0.26 -0.85 13.23
N PRO A 161 -0.50 0.21 13.57
CA PRO A 161 -0.44 0.77 14.90
C PRO A 161 -1.11 -0.20 15.88
N VAL A 162 -0.46 -0.48 17.00
CA VAL A 162 -1.04 -1.21 18.13
C VAL A 162 -1.58 -0.19 19.12
N LYS A 163 -2.85 -0.31 19.49
CA LYS A 163 -3.41 0.46 20.59
C LYS A 163 -2.96 -0.19 21.90
N SER A 164 -2.09 0.48 22.64
CA SER A 164 -1.63 0.06 23.96
C SER A 164 -2.26 0.98 25.00
N ASP A 165 -3.08 0.43 25.89
CA ASP A 165 -3.71 1.19 26.98
C ASP A 165 -2.68 1.72 28.02
N GLU A 166 -1.44 1.21 27.97
CA GLU A 166 -0.42 1.45 29.02
C GLU A 166 0.78 2.32 28.58
N LYS A 167 0.88 2.76 27.31
CA LYS A 167 2.05 3.52 26.81
C LYS A 167 1.64 4.65 25.88
N GLU A 168 2.19 5.84 26.12
CA GLU A 168 2.02 7.03 25.27
C GLU A 168 2.65 6.87 23.86
N GLU A 169 3.52 5.87 23.66
CA GLU A 169 4.18 5.61 22.38
C GLU A 169 3.42 4.58 21.52
N GLN A 170 3.03 4.98 20.31
CA GLN A 170 2.44 4.09 19.31
C GLN A 170 3.44 3.01 18.89
N GLN A 171 3.15 1.76 19.21
CA GLN A 171 3.91 0.61 18.74
C GLN A 171 3.44 0.17 17.36
N TRP A 172 4.38 -0.28 16.52
CA TRP A 172 4.09 -0.76 15.17
C TRP A 172 4.42 -2.24 15.03
N VAL A 173 3.47 -3.02 14.52
CA VAL A 173 3.65 -4.46 14.27
C VAL A 173 3.82 -4.73 12.79
N ASN A 174 4.82 -5.56 12.47
CA ASN A 174 5.00 -6.12 11.13
C ASN A 174 4.05 -7.33 10.96
N PRO A 175 3.27 -7.40 9.87
CA PRO A 175 2.29 -8.48 9.66
C PRO A 175 2.92 -9.82 9.27
N LEU A 176 4.22 -9.88 9.00
CA LEU A 176 4.89 -11.08 8.53
C LEU A 176 4.98 -12.14 9.63
N VAL A 177 4.43 -13.30 9.33
CA VAL A 177 4.49 -14.52 10.12
C VAL A 177 5.18 -15.64 9.36
N GLU A 178 5.87 -16.51 10.09
CA GLU A 178 6.56 -17.68 9.57
C GLU A 178 5.55 -18.62 8.87
N ALA A 179 5.89 -19.07 7.66
CA ALA A 179 4.98 -19.85 6.83
C ALA A 179 5.59 -21.16 6.32
N ASN A 180 6.79 -21.59 6.73
CA ASN A 180 7.38 -22.86 6.31
C ASN A 180 6.57 -24.08 6.78
N ARG A 181 5.81 -23.95 7.86
CA ARG A 181 4.98 -25.02 8.46
C ARG A 181 3.58 -24.54 8.87
N GLY A 182 2.76 -25.48 9.34
CA GLY A 182 1.41 -25.19 9.83
C GLY A 182 0.43 -24.78 8.72
N VAL A 183 -0.64 -24.07 9.10
CA VAL A 183 -1.71 -23.69 8.17
C VAL A 183 -1.20 -22.79 7.03
N LEU A 184 -0.28 -21.87 7.33
CA LEU A 184 0.26 -20.89 6.37
C LEU A 184 1.21 -21.50 5.32
N ALA A 185 1.62 -22.76 5.48
CA ALA A 185 2.49 -23.44 4.53
C ALA A 185 1.89 -23.61 3.13
N THR A 186 0.56 -23.57 3.02
CA THR A 186 -0.18 -23.81 1.78
C THR A 186 -1.00 -22.58 1.40
N SER A 187 -1.23 -22.36 0.10
CA SER A 187 -2.07 -21.24 -0.38
C SER A 187 -3.48 -21.28 0.22
N LYS A 188 -4.15 -22.45 0.19
CA LYS A 188 -5.47 -22.63 0.84
C LYS A 188 -5.50 -22.29 2.32
N GLY A 189 -4.43 -22.60 3.05
CA GLY A 189 -4.35 -22.27 4.47
C GLY A 189 -4.08 -20.79 4.73
N ARG A 190 -3.32 -20.10 3.87
CA ARG A 190 -3.17 -18.63 3.94
C ARG A 190 -4.46 -17.89 3.63
N LEU A 191 -5.33 -18.45 2.78
CA LEU A 191 -6.69 -17.97 2.55
C LEU A 191 -7.64 -18.24 3.73
N GLY A 192 -7.23 -19.01 4.76
CA GLY A 192 -8.15 -19.41 5.83
C GLY A 192 -9.23 -20.40 5.39
N LEU A 193 -9.01 -21.12 4.29
CA LEU A 193 -9.95 -22.09 3.70
C LEU A 193 -9.65 -23.55 4.09
N ARG A 194 -8.57 -23.78 4.84
CA ARG A 194 -8.31 -25.09 5.44
C ARG A 194 -9.04 -25.13 6.78
N GLY A 195 -9.98 -26.08 6.94
CA GLY A 195 -10.60 -26.31 8.24
C GLY A 195 -9.53 -26.60 9.29
N SER A 196 -9.73 -26.13 10.51
CA SER A 196 -9.01 -26.68 11.66
C SER A 196 -9.20 -28.19 11.59
N HIS A 197 -8.12 -28.94 11.46
CA HIS A 197 -8.21 -30.37 11.67
C HIS A 197 -8.70 -30.53 13.12
N LYS A 198 -9.93 -31.04 13.29
CA LYS A 198 -10.42 -31.54 14.57
C LYS A 198 -9.54 -32.70 15.03
#